data_AF-A0A9E2UEU1-F1
#
_entry.id   AF-A0A9E2UEU1-F1
#
_cell.length_a   1.000
_cell.length_b   1.000
_cell.length_c   1.000
_cell.angle_alpha   90.00
_cell.angle_beta   90.00
_cell.angle_gamma   90.00
#
_symmetry.space_group_name_H-M   'P 1'
#
loop_
_entity.id
_entity.type
_entity.pdbx_description
1 polymer ?
#
loop_
_entity_poly.entity_id
_entity_poly.type
_entity_poly.pdbx_seq_one_letter_code
_entity_poly.pdbx_strand_id
1 'polypeptide(L)'
;MTELTSSETEERGTTTGSVAELPADTVEVVPVRALLLGERLDTRALERNEPIALAPLTIDIPGGGVAVLFRYGAGVLFGSPTAELDNFVASLRPLVTAPLPIPERDEARLLVRPEADQPVDLTGNILLREKTTERLQVVADVLAKSLVLSHYETRIADIFDGIEPLAATLREKGRAGARSKELLRHIGDVLLMQQKMVGRVETGEKPELLWDHPELERLYVRLAEEYELRDRDRALDRKLDVISRTVETLLGLVQTRSSLRVEWYIVLLIVAEILLTTYPLILGR
;
A
#
# COMPACT_ATOMS: atom_id res chain seq x y z
N MET A 1 -33.60 62.10 -24.17
CA MET A 1 -32.51 61.36 -24.84
C MET A 1 -31.49 61.06 -23.74
N THR A 2 -31.75 60.07 -22.86
CA THR A 2 -31.53 58.62 -23.07
C THR A 2 -30.01 58.38 -23.06
N GLU A 3 -29.31 57.73 -22.12
CA GLU A 3 -29.53 56.66 -21.12
C GLU A 3 -28.56 56.90 -19.93
N LEU A 4 -28.96 56.81 -18.66
CA LEU A 4 -28.89 55.62 -17.78
C LEU A 4 -27.53 54.90 -17.78
N THR A 5 -26.61 55.34 -16.92
CA THR A 5 -25.45 54.56 -16.47
C THR A 5 -25.86 53.76 -15.23
N SER A 6 -26.31 52.51 -15.42
CA SER A 6 -26.45 51.54 -14.33
C SER A 6 -25.08 50.97 -14.01
N SER A 7 -24.62 51.21 -12.79
CA SER A 7 -23.54 50.48 -12.16
C SER A 7 -23.99 49.05 -11.90
N GLU A 8 -23.58 48.12 -12.77
CA GLU A 8 -23.70 46.68 -12.52
C GLU A 8 -22.77 46.28 -11.38
N THR A 9 -23.39 45.67 -10.38
CA THR A 9 -22.78 45.04 -9.23
C THR A 9 -21.98 43.83 -9.70
N GLU A 10 -20.68 43.83 -9.41
CA GLU A 10 -19.78 42.69 -9.55
C GLU A 10 -20.23 41.58 -8.58
N GLU A 11 -21.19 40.75 -9.00
CA GLU A 11 -21.42 39.45 -8.38
C GLU A 11 -20.22 38.56 -8.68
N ARG A 12 -19.32 38.47 -7.71
CA ARG A 12 -18.35 37.38 -7.60
C ARG A 12 -19.11 36.07 -7.52
N GLY A 13 -19.31 35.45 -8.68
CA GLY A 13 -19.65 34.04 -8.79
C GLY A 13 -18.58 33.21 -8.09
N THR A 14 -18.86 32.84 -6.84
CA THR A 14 -18.23 31.71 -6.17
C THR A 14 -18.28 30.52 -7.11
N THR A 15 -17.10 30.08 -7.56
CA THR A 15 -16.89 28.77 -8.18
C THR A 15 -17.21 27.70 -7.13
N THR A 16 -18.50 27.42 -6.95
CA THR A 16 -18.97 26.19 -6.34
C THR A 16 -18.42 25.06 -7.19
N GLY A 17 -17.51 24.27 -6.62
CA GLY A 17 -16.99 23.08 -7.26
C GLY A 17 -18.14 22.24 -7.81
N SER A 18 -17.95 21.79 -9.05
CA SER A 18 -18.86 20.92 -9.79
C SER A 18 -19.37 19.80 -8.90
N VAL A 19 -20.60 19.94 -8.40
CA VAL A 19 -21.35 18.82 -7.85
C VAL A 19 -21.78 18.03 -9.07
N ALA A 20 -21.03 16.98 -9.40
CA ALA A 20 -21.42 16.03 -10.44
C ALA A 20 -22.88 15.63 -10.18
N GLU A 21 -23.77 16.02 -11.09
CA GLU A 21 -25.20 15.81 -10.98
C GLU A 21 -25.45 14.30 -10.90
N LEU A 22 -26.15 13.86 -9.86
CA LEU A 22 -26.41 12.43 -9.64
C LEU A 22 -27.18 11.89 -10.84
N PRO A 23 -26.73 10.78 -11.46
CA PRO A 23 -27.43 10.21 -12.60
C PRO A 23 -28.88 9.88 -12.24
N ALA A 24 -29.80 10.18 -13.16
CA ALA A 24 -31.18 9.71 -13.09
C ALA A 24 -31.16 8.19 -12.86
N ASP A 25 -32.01 7.71 -11.95
CA ASP A 25 -32.15 6.31 -11.49
C ASP A 25 -31.22 5.85 -10.35
N THR A 26 -30.44 6.76 -9.75
CA THR A 26 -29.71 6.47 -8.50
C THR A 26 -30.67 6.39 -7.32
N VAL A 27 -30.78 5.21 -6.70
CA VAL A 27 -31.68 4.96 -5.56
C VAL A 27 -31.02 5.30 -4.23
N GLU A 28 -29.72 5.03 -4.10
CA GLU A 28 -28.96 5.25 -2.86
C GLU A 28 -27.51 5.62 -3.21
N VAL A 29 -26.94 6.55 -2.44
CA VAL A 29 -25.52 6.92 -2.50
C VAL A 29 -24.89 6.52 -1.17
N VAL A 30 -23.93 5.61 -1.23
CA VAL A 30 -23.20 5.09 -0.07
C VAL A 30 -21.75 5.57 -0.16
N PRO A 31 -21.30 6.43 0.77
CA PRO A 31 -19.89 6.78 0.87
C PRO A 31 -19.08 5.55 1.25
N VAL A 32 -17.90 5.40 0.65
CA VAL A 32 -16.99 4.30 0.90
C VAL A 32 -15.64 4.86 1.31
N ARG A 33 -15.08 4.33 2.40
CA ARG A 33 -13.74 4.68 2.88
C ARG A 33 -12.92 3.42 3.07
N ALA A 34 -11.92 3.22 2.22
CA ALA A 34 -10.91 2.20 2.39
C ALA A 34 -9.78 2.73 3.29
N LEU A 35 -9.25 1.86 4.15
CA LEU A 35 -8.26 2.18 5.15
C LEU A 35 -7.21 1.08 5.22
N LEU A 36 -5.94 1.45 5.26
CA LEU A 36 -4.84 0.55 5.59
C LEU A 36 -4.21 1.03 6.90
N LEU A 37 -4.37 0.24 7.96
CA LEU A 37 -4.00 0.64 9.32
C LEU A 37 -2.60 0.14 9.74
N GLY A 38 -2.16 -0.99 9.19
CA GLY A 38 -0.94 -1.68 9.58
C GLY A 38 -0.72 -2.96 8.79
N GLU A 39 0.26 -3.76 9.18
CA GLU A 39 0.54 -5.04 8.50
C GLU A 39 -0.45 -6.17 8.84
N ARG A 40 -1.15 -6.05 9.98
CA ARG A 40 -2.18 -7.02 10.40
C ARG A 40 -3.27 -6.36 11.21
N LEU A 41 -4.46 -6.93 11.11
CA LEU A 41 -5.58 -6.64 11.99
C LEU A 41 -6.03 -7.94 12.68
N ASP A 42 -6.04 -7.96 14.01
CA ASP A 42 -6.57 -9.10 14.77
C ASP A 42 -8.09 -9.05 14.81
N THR A 43 -8.73 -9.88 13.99
CA THR A 43 -10.20 -9.95 13.89
C THR A 43 -10.85 -10.76 15.00
N ARG A 44 -10.08 -11.57 15.77
CA ARG A 44 -10.63 -12.55 16.71
C ARG A 44 -11.46 -11.94 17.82
N ALA A 45 -11.10 -10.72 18.25
CA ALA A 45 -11.85 -9.99 19.26
C ALA A 45 -13.23 -9.54 18.74
N LEU A 46 -13.33 -9.25 17.44
CA LEU A 46 -14.53 -8.75 16.77
C LEU A 46 -15.46 -9.88 16.31
N GLU A 47 -14.90 -11.06 16.00
CA GLU A 47 -15.65 -12.27 15.62
C GLU A 47 -16.65 -12.72 16.71
N ARG A 48 -16.47 -12.29 17.97
CA ARG A 48 -17.32 -12.65 19.11
C ARG A 48 -18.55 -11.76 19.28
N ASN A 49 -18.64 -10.65 18.56
CA ASN A 49 -19.69 -9.63 18.72
C ASN A 49 -20.69 -9.67 17.55
N GLU A 50 -21.35 -10.82 17.36
CA GLU A 50 -22.42 -11.03 16.34
C GLU A 50 -22.09 -10.43 14.95
N PRO A 51 -21.03 -10.92 14.29
CA PRO A 51 -20.67 -10.42 12.97
C PRO A 51 -21.73 -10.79 11.92
N ILE A 52 -21.91 -9.93 10.92
CA ILE A 52 -22.74 -10.17 9.75
C ILE A 52 -22.17 -11.33 8.92
N ALA A 53 -20.84 -11.38 8.78
CA ALA A 53 -20.12 -12.46 8.10
C ALA A 53 -18.69 -12.61 8.65
N LEU A 54 -18.08 -13.77 8.45
CA LEU A 54 -16.74 -14.11 9.00
C LEU A 54 -15.63 -14.15 7.96
N ALA A 55 -15.96 -14.28 6.67
CA ALA A 55 -15.00 -14.44 5.58
C ALA A 55 -15.39 -13.60 4.34
N PRO A 56 -14.89 -12.36 4.20
CA PRO A 56 -14.14 -11.58 5.20
C PRO A 56 -15.01 -11.13 6.38
N LEU A 57 -14.37 -10.78 7.52
CA LEU A 57 -15.09 -10.31 8.70
C LEU A 57 -15.89 -9.06 8.35
N THR A 58 -17.21 -9.13 8.51
CA THR A 58 -18.13 -8.03 8.19
C THR A 58 -18.98 -7.74 9.41
N ILE A 59 -18.97 -6.48 9.86
CA ILE A 59 -19.65 -6.05 11.10
C ILE A 59 -20.39 -4.73 10.87
N ASP A 60 -21.44 -4.51 11.66
CA ASP A 60 -22.11 -3.22 11.72
C ASP A 60 -21.21 -2.18 12.41
N ILE A 61 -21.23 -0.96 11.88
CA ILE A 61 -20.60 0.20 12.51
C ILE A 61 -21.63 0.81 13.47
N PRO A 62 -21.28 1.04 14.76
CA PRO A 62 -22.16 1.75 15.68
C PRO A 62 -22.58 3.09 15.10
N GLY A 63 -23.90 3.34 15.04
CA GLY A 63 -24.48 4.56 14.46
C GLY A 63 -24.79 4.49 12.96
N GLY A 64 -24.47 3.37 12.32
CA GLY A 64 -24.95 3.02 10.98
C GLY A 64 -23.81 2.84 9.98
N GLY A 65 -23.97 1.83 9.12
CA GLY A 65 -22.98 1.46 8.12
C GLY A 65 -22.40 0.08 8.39
N VAL A 66 -21.56 -0.38 7.46
CA VAL A 66 -20.98 -1.72 7.46
C VAL A 66 -19.47 -1.60 7.28
N ALA A 67 -18.71 -2.34 8.07
CA ALA A 67 -17.27 -2.46 7.93
C ALA A 67 -16.92 -3.87 7.47
N VAL A 68 -16.16 -3.97 6.37
CA VAL A 68 -15.52 -5.20 5.93
C VAL A 68 -14.04 -5.13 6.28
N LEU A 69 -13.57 -6.07 7.09
CA LEU A 69 -12.25 -6.06 7.72
C LEU A 69 -11.40 -7.24 7.25
N PHE A 70 -10.14 -6.95 6.94
CA PHE A 70 -9.21 -7.94 6.41
C PHE A 70 -8.03 -8.15 7.35
N ARG A 71 -7.63 -9.42 7.50
CA ARG A 71 -6.55 -9.83 8.42
C ARG A 71 -5.19 -9.24 8.06
N TYR A 72 -5.00 -8.80 6.82
CA TYR A 72 -3.80 -8.12 6.34
C TYR A 72 -3.76 -6.62 6.67
N GLY A 73 -4.64 -6.12 7.55
CA GLY A 73 -4.54 -4.78 8.11
C GLY A 73 -5.37 -3.72 7.39
N ALA A 74 -6.13 -4.11 6.37
CA ALA A 74 -7.05 -3.24 5.65
C ALA A 74 -8.49 -3.35 6.17
N GLY A 75 -9.27 -2.30 5.97
CA GLY A 75 -10.71 -2.30 6.20
C GLY A 75 -11.42 -1.34 5.26
N VAL A 76 -12.63 -1.68 4.84
CA VAL A 76 -13.46 -0.84 3.98
C VAL A 76 -14.78 -0.57 4.68
N LEU A 77 -15.09 0.71 4.85
CA LEU A 77 -16.26 1.19 5.56
C LEU A 77 -17.27 1.72 4.56
N PHE A 78 -18.51 1.24 4.65
CA PHE A 78 -19.65 1.66 3.83
C PHE A 78 -20.64 2.40 4.71
N GLY A 79 -20.93 3.66 4.40
CA GLY A 79 -21.85 4.48 5.18
C GLY A 79 -21.36 5.91 5.35
N SER A 80 -22.20 6.72 5.98
CA SER A 80 -21.93 8.16 6.10
C SER A 80 -20.72 8.44 6.98
N PRO A 81 -19.85 9.41 6.61
CA PRO A 81 -18.79 9.89 7.49
C PRO A 81 -19.40 10.67 8.67
N THR A 82 -19.76 9.95 9.73
CA THR A 82 -20.13 10.52 11.04
C THR A 82 -18.93 10.46 11.98
N ALA A 83 -18.98 11.21 13.09
CA ALA A 83 -17.97 11.12 14.16
C ALA A 83 -17.80 9.68 14.70
N GLU A 84 -18.82 8.83 14.52
CA GLU A 84 -18.78 7.43 14.92
C GLU A 84 -17.84 6.61 14.03
N LEU A 85 -17.67 6.99 12.76
CA LEU A 85 -16.71 6.34 11.86
C LEU A 85 -15.28 6.51 12.35
N ASP A 86 -14.91 7.73 12.77
CA ASP A 86 -13.58 8.00 13.31
C ASP A 86 -13.37 7.31 14.68
N ASN A 87 -14.40 7.25 15.51
CA ASN A 87 -14.38 6.48 16.76
C ASN A 87 -14.22 4.97 16.51
N PHE A 88 -14.88 4.44 15.48
CA PHE A 88 -14.72 3.06 15.06
C PHE A 88 -13.31 2.78 14.56
N VAL A 89 -12.74 3.64 13.72
CA VAL A 89 -11.34 3.51 13.30
C VAL A 89 -10.39 3.59 14.49
N ALA A 90 -10.67 4.46 15.47
CA ALA A 90 -9.90 4.53 16.71
C ALA A 90 -10.00 3.24 17.55
N SER A 91 -11.17 2.60 17.58
CA SER A 91 -11.39 1.33 18.31
C SER A 91 -10.69 0.14 17.64
N LEU A 92 -10.39 0.21 16.34
CA LEU A 92 -9.58 -0.80 15.64
C LEU A 92 -8.09 -0.70 15.96
N ARG A 93 -7.55 0.46 16.33
CA ARG A 93 -6.10 0.66 16.57
C ARG A 93 -5.45 -0.34 17.53
N PRO A 94 -6.06 -0.73 18.68
CA PRO A 94 -5.48 -1.71 19.59
C PRO A 94 -5.34 -3.11 18.97
N LEU A 95 -6.10 -3.41 17.91
CA LEU A 95 -6.10 -4.69 17.21
C LEU A 95 -5.08 -4.73 16.07
N VAL A 96 -4.42 -3.60 15.77
CA VAL A 96 -3.47 -3.49 14.66
C VAL A 96 -2.07 -3.90 15.12
N THR A 97 -1.46 -4.85 14.42
CA THR A 97 -0.05 -5.20 14.60
C THR A 97 0.81 -4.46 13.59
N ALA A 98 1.94 -3.90 14.02
CA ALA A 98 2.81 -3.06 13.20
C ALA A 98 2.01 -1.94 12.49
N PRO A 99 1.44 -1.00 13.26
CA PRO A 99 0.64 0.09 12.70
C PRO A 99 1.48 0.97 11.78
N LEU A 100 0.86 1.45 10.71
CA LEU A 100 1.47 2.46 9.85
C LEU A 100 1.60 3.79 10.61
N PRO A 101 2.70 4.54 10.45
CA PRO A 101 2.85 5.87 11.07
C PRO A 101 1.71 6.82 10.69
N ILE A 102 1.30 6.75 9.43
CA ILE A 102 0.16 7.46 8.87
C ILE A 102 -0.69 6.40 8.16
N PRO A 103 -1.93 6.14 8.60
CA PRO A 103 -2.81 5.22 7.90
C PRO A 103 -3.10 5.71 6.48
N GLU A 104 -3.00 4.83 5.49
CA GLU A 104 -3.43 5.17 4.13
C GLU A 104 -4.95 5.08 4.02
N ARG A 105 -5.52 5.95 3.19
CA ARG A 105 -6.96 6.09 3.02
C ARG A 105 -7.28 6.35 1.57
N ASP A 106 -8.38 5.77 1.11
CA ASP A 106 -8.96 6.08 -0.19
C ASP A 106 -10.49 6.20 -0.04
N GLU A 107 -11.08 7.15 -0.77
CA GLU A 107 -12.51 7.44 -0.69
C GLU A 107 -13.15 7.20 -2.05
N ALA A 108 -14.26 6.46 -2.03
CA ALA A 108 -15.05 6.15 -3.21
C ALA A 108 -16.54 6.39 -2.93
N ARG A 109 -17.33 6.40 -3.99
CA ARG A 109 -18.80 6.46 -3.91
C ARG A 109 -19.38 5.22 -4.52
N LEU A 110 -20.30 4.61 -3.80
CA LEU A 110 -21.09 3.49 -4.26
C LEU A 110 -22.51 3.97 -4.53
N LEU A 111 -23.00 3.73 -5.74
CA LEU A 111 -24.32 4.12 -6.21
C LEU A 111 -25.15 2.85 -6.42
N VAL A 112 -26.29 2.76 -5.73
CA VAL A 112 -27.24 1.67 -5.95
C VAL A 112 -28.14 2.06 -7.12
N ARG A 113 -27.98 1.35 -8.24
CA ARG A 113 -28.70 1.54 -9.51
C ARG A 113 -29.17 0.18 -10.03
N PRO A 114 -30.45 -0.18 -9.88
CA PRO A 114 -30.99 -1.49 -10.28
C PRO A 114 -30.69 -1.88 -11.73
N GLU A 115 -30.73 -0.89 -12.64
CA GLU A 115 -30.48 -1.04 -14.07
C GLU A 115 -29.00 -0.88 -14.46
N ALA A 116 -28.07 -0.90 -13.50
CA ALA A 116 -26.65 -0.77 -13.80
C ALA A 116 -26.13 -1.98 -14.61
N ASP A 117 -25.62 -1.73 -15.81
CA ASP A 117 -25.01 -2.74 -16.67
C ASP A 117 -23.49 -2.87 -16.50
N GLN A 118 -22.86 -1.83 -15.95
CA GLN A 118 -21.44 -1.79 -15.65
C GLN A 118 -21.24 -1.48 -14.17
N PRO A 119 -20.18 -2.01 -13.53
CA PRO A 119 -19.96 -1.83 -12.11
C PRO A 119 -19.20 -0.55 -11.75
N VAL A 120 -18.75 0.22 -12.75
CA VAL A 120 -18.17 1.55 -12.57
C VAL A 120 -18.69 2.47 -13.66
N ASP A 121 -18.99 3.73 -13.34
CA ASP A 121 -19.36 4.74 -14.33
C ASP A 121 -18.16 5.56 -14.82
N LEU A 122 -18.38 6.41 -15.84
CA LEU A 122 -17.35 7.28 -16.40
C LEU A 122 -16.78 8.31 -15.40
N THR A 123 -17.42 8.49 -14.24
CA THR A 123 -16.96 9.40 -13.19
C THR A 123 -16.17 8.66 -12.10
N GLY A 124 -16.01 7.33 -12.24
CA GLY A 124 -15.32 6.48 -11.27
C GLY A 124 -16.18 6.07 -10.07
N ASN A 125 -17.50 6.28 -10.11
CA ASN A 125 -18.36 5.78 -9.04
C ASN A 125 -18.62 4.28 -9.22
N ILE A 126 -18.58 3.53 -8.13
CA ILE A 126 -18.90 2.09 -8.11
C ILE A 126 -20.41 1.93 -8.18
N LEU A 127 -20.90 1.11 -9.10
CA LEU A 127 -22.32 0.85 -9.32
C LEU A 127 -22.69 -0.55 -8.86
N LEU A 128 -23.70 -0.64 -8.00
CA LEU A 128 -24.32 -1.92 -7.62
C LEU A 128 -25.78 -1.94 -8.01
N ARG A 129 -26.26 -3.08 -8.52
CA ARG A 129 -27.69 -3.30 -8.76
C ARG A 129 -28.52 -3.30 -7.48
N GLU A 130 -27.95 -3.89 -6.44
CA GLU A 130 -28.56 -4.00 -5.13
C GLU A 130 -27.47 -4.01 -4.05
N LYS A 131 -27.82 -3.54 -2.86
CA LYS A 131 -26.91 -3.46 -1.72
C LYS A 131 -27.08 -4.71 -0.85
N THR A 132 -26.37 -5.77 -1.21
CA THR A 132 -26.27 -6.98 -0.38
C THR A 132 -24.88 -7.08 0.27
N THR A 133 -24.79 -7.78 1.40
CA THR A 133 -23.52 -7.96 2.14
C THR A 133 -22.42 -8.51 1.24
N GLU A 134 -22.74 -9.49 0.40
CA GLU A 134 -21.79 -10.20 -0.45
C GLU A 134 -21.24 -9.26 -1.54
N ARG A 135 -22.08 -8.39 -2.11
CA ARG A 135 -21.62 -7.38 -3.07
C ARG A 135 -20.74 -6.32 -2.42
N LEU A 136 -21.07 -5.90 -1.20
CA LEU A 136 -20.22 -5.00 -0.42
C LEU A 136 -18.86 -5.64 -0.11
N GLN A 137 -18.83 -6.94 0.21
CA GLN A 137 -17.59 -7.67 0.42
C GLN A 137 -16.72 -7.75 -0.84
N VAL A 138 -17.32 -7.97 -2.03
CA VAL A 138 -16.58 -7.95 -3.31
C VAL A 138 -15.98 -6.57 -3.58
N VAL A 139 -16.77 -5.51 -3.40
CA VAL A 139 -16.27 -4.13 -3.54
C VAL A 139 -15.15 -3.86 -2.54
N ALA A 140 -15.34 -4.27 -1.28
CA ALA A 140 -14.34 -4.11 -0.24
C ALA A 140 -13.03 -4.83 -0.56
N ASP A 141 -13.10 -6.03 -1.11
CA ASP A 141 -11.90 -6.80 -1.47
C ASP A 141 -11.08 -6.08 -2.54
N VAL A 142 -11.74 -5.57 -3.59
CA VAL A 142 -11.06 -4.81 -4.66
C VAL A 142 -10.47 -3.51 -4.12
N LEU A 143 -11.22 -2.74 -3.35
CA LEU A 143 -10.74 -1.48 -2.78
C LEU A 143 -9.60 -1.67 -1.79
N ALA A 144 -9.69 -2.70 -0.92
CA ALA A 144 -8.63 -3.03 0.01
C ALA A 144 -7.34 -3.43 -0.72
N LYS A 145 -7.44 -4.27 -1.75
CA LYS A 145 -6.30 -4.64 -2.61
C LYS A 145 -5.72 -3.43 -3.35
N SER A 146 -6.57 -2.56 -3.91
CA SER A 146 -6.12 -1.32 -4.56
C SER A 146 -5.32 -0.42 -3.62
N LEU A 147 -5.84 -0.19 -2.41
CA LEU A 147 -5.18 0.65 -1.40
C LEU A 147 -3.85 0.04 -0.94
N VAL A 148 -3.83 -1.27 -0.74
CA VAL A 148 -2.61 -1.99 -0.42
C VAL A 148 -1.58 -1.86 -1.54
N LEU A 149 -1.96 -2.05 -2.81
CA LEU A 149 -1.05 -1.85 -3.94
C LEU A 149 -0.49 -0.41 -3.98
N SER A 150 -1.32 0.60 -3.74
CA SER A 150 -0.88 2.00 -3.65
C SER A 150 0.19 2.22 -2.56
N HIS A 151 0.03 1.57 -1.41
CA HIS A 151 1.01 1.62 -0.33
C HIS A 151 2.37 1.05 -0.77
N TYR A 152 2.37 -0.12 -1.42
CA TYR A 152 3.60 -0.75 -1.88
C TYR A 152 4.25 0.01 -3.04
N GLU A 153 3.46 0.57 -3.95
CA GLU A 153 3.96 1.41 -5.03
C GLU A 153 4.73 2.61 -4.49
N THR A 154 4.20 3.27 -3.46
CA THR A 154 4.86 4.40 -2.77
C THR A 154 6.16 3.94 -2.09
N ARG A 155 6.13 2.83 -1.34
CA ARG A 155 7.31 2.25 -0.68
C ARG A 155 8.43 1.89 -1.65
N ILE A 156 8.07 1.37 -2.82
CA ILE A 156 9.03 1.01 -3.86
C ILE A 156 9.57 2.26 -4.55
N ALA A 157 8.76 3.29 -4.77
CA ALA A 157 9.23 4.57 -5.28
C ALA A 157 10.32 5.18 -4.38
N ASP A 158 10.14 5.16 -3.05
CA ASP A 158 11.14 5.65 -2.08
C ASP A 158 12.49 4.91 -2.21
N ILE A 159 12.46 3.61 -2.54
CA ILE A 159 13.69 2.84 -2.78
C ILE A 159 14.38 3.30 -4.07
N PHE A 160 13.62 3.48 -5.15
CA PHE A 160 14.17 3.96 -6.42
C PHE A 160 14.81 5.34 -6.28
N ASP A 161 14.17 6.25 -5.56
CA ASP A 161 14.71 7.57 -5.24
C ASP A 161 16.02 7.46 -4.44
N GLY A 162 16.15 6.42 -3.59
CA GLY A 162 17.38 6.10 -2.87
C GLY A 162 18.51 5.51 -3.73
N ILE A 163 18.19 4.91 -4.88
CA ILE A 163 19.17 4.29 -5.80
C ILE A 163 19.96 5.35 -6.57
N GLU A 164 19.32 6.43 -7.04
CA GLU A 164 19.97 7.49 -7.82
C GLU A 164 21.21 8.12 -7.14
N PRO A 165 21.13 8.64 -5.89
CA PRO A 165 22.29 9.24 -5.22
C PRO A 165 23.39 8.22 -4.94
N LEU A 166 23.03 6.96 -4.80
CA LEU A 166 23.97 5.87 -4.61
C LEU A 166 24.73 5.55 -5.90
N ALA A 167 24.04 5.47 -7.04
CA ALA A 167 24.65 5.32 -8.36
C ALA A 167 25.59 6.49 -8.68
N ALA A 168 25.19 7.74 -8.36
CA ALA A 168 26.04 8.92 -8.50
C ALA A 168 27.32 8.80 -7.64
N THR A 169 27.20 8.39 -6.38
CA THR A 169 28.35 8.19 -5.49
C THR A 169 29.30 7.10 -5.99
N LEU A 170 28.76 6.01 -6.53
CA LEU A 170 29.53 4.94 -7.17
C LEU A 170 30.29 5.45 -8.39
N ARG A 171 29.65 6.24 -9.25
CA ARG A 171 30.29 6.86 -10.43
C ARG A 171 31.45 7.78 -10.03
N GLU A 172 31.27 8.62 -9.02
CA GLU A 172 32.27 9.62 -8.61
C GLU A 172 33.41 9.02 -7.79
N LYS A 173 33.11 8.14 -6.82
CA LYS A 173 34.07 7.67 -5.82
C LYS A 173 34.54 6.24 -6.07
N GLY A 174 33.98 5.53 -7.05
CA GLY A 174 34.26 4.12 -7.34
C GLY A 174 33.90 3.17 -6.19
N ARG A 175 33.04 3.60 -5.26
CA ARG A 175 32.72 2.81 -4.05
C ARG A 175 31.34 3.09 -3.48
N ALA A 176 30.71 2.01 -3.00
CA ALA A 176 29.54 2.06 -2.16
C ALA A 176 29.86 2.78 -0.83
N GLY A 177 29.06 3.79 -0.48
CA GLY A 177 29.23 4.61 0.73
C GLY A 177 28.33 4.16 1.88
N ALA A 178 28.31 4.91 2.99
CA ALA A 178 27.44 4.62 4.14
C ALA A 178 25.94 4.56 3.77
N ARG A 179 25.51 5.35 2.78
CA ARG A 179 24.14 5.34 2.22
C ARG A 179 23.71 3.99 1.66
N SER A 180 24.64 3.13 1.25
CA SER A 180 24.32 1.78 0.76
C SER A 180 23.73 0.90 1.85
N LYS A 181 24.16 1.08 3.11
CA LYS A 181 23.64 0.30 4.24
C LYS A 181 22.20 0.69 4.60
N GLU A 182 21.87 1.97 4.48
CA GLU A 182 20.51 2.49 4.72
C GLU A 182 19.54 2.03 3.64
N LEU A 183 19.93 2.14 2.36
CA LEU A 183 19.15 1.63 1.24
C LEU A 183 18.91 0.11 1.34
N LEU A 184 19.94 -0.66 1.70
CA LEU A 184 19.79 -2.11 1.95
C LEU A 184 18.78 -2.41 3.07
N ARG A 185 18.69 -1.54 4.09
CA ARG A 185 17.73 -1.71 5.17
C ARG A 185 16.30 -1.44 4.70
N HIS A 186 16.08 -0.34 3.95
CA HIS A 186 14.79 -0.04 3.35
C HIS A 186 14.32 -1.14 2.40
N ILE A 187 15.24 -1.71 1.61
CA ILE A 187 14.93 -2.81 0.71
C ILE A 187 14.58 -4.07 1.50
N GLY A 188 15.32 -4.37 2.57
CA GLY A 188 14.97 -5.46 3.48
C GLY A 188 13.57 -5.29 4.09
N ASP A 189 13.21 -4.06 4.49
CA ASP A 189 11.88 -3.75 5.02
C ASP A 189 10.79 -4.00 3.96
N VAL A 190 10.98 -3.52 2.73
CA VAL A 190 10.00 -3.73 1.64
C VAL A 190 9.90 -5.19 1.21
N LEU A 191 11.00 -5.93 1.14
CA LEU A 191 10.98 -7.37 0.83
C LEU A 191 10.28 -8.18 1.93
N LEU A 192 10.51 -7.85 3.19
CA LEU A 192 9.78 -8.44 4.31
C LEU A 192 8.29 -8.10 4.24
N MET A 193 7.95 -6.86 3.90
CA MET A 193 6.56 -6.45 3.70
C MET A 193 5.93 -7.23 2.53
N GLN A 194 6.61 -7.40 1.40
CA GLN A 194 6.10 -8.17 0.25
C GLN A 194 5.88 -9.64 0.62
N GLN A 195 6.87 -10.28 1.25
CA GLN A 195 6.75 -11.69 1.67
C GLN A 195 5.60 -11.89 2.65
N LYS A 196 5.40 -10.96 3.60
CA LYS A 196 4.26 -10.98 4.52
C LYS A 196 2.94 -10.75 3.80
N MET A 197 2.93 -9.95 2.75
CA MET A 197 1.74 -9.64 1.96
C MET A 197 1.31 -10.80 1.08
N VAL A 198 2.22 -11.35 0.28
CA VAL A 198 1.97 -12.46 -0.66
C VAL A 198 1.43 -13.70 0.05
N GLY A 199 1.80 -13.90 1.32
CA GLY A 199 1.27 -14.99 2.15
C GLY A 199 -0.01 -14.68 2.94
N ARG A 200 -0.59 -13.47 2.86
CA ARG A 200 -1.73 -13.04 3.70
C ARG A 200 -2.82 -12.26 2.97
N VAL A 201 -2.43 -11.48 1.97
CA VAL A 201 -3.28 -11.09 0.86
C VAL A 201 -3.12 -12.25 -0.10
N GLU A 202 -4.20 -12.98 -0.37
CA GLU A 202 -4.22 -13.99 -1.44
C GLU A 202 -4.22 -13.25 -2.78
N THR A 203 -3.11 -12.55 -3.07
CA THR A 203 -3.05 -11.40 -3.99
C THR A 203 -3.29 -11.76 -5.45
N GLY A 204 -3.39 -13.05 -5.79
CA GLY A 204 -3.73 -13.52 -7.13
C GLY A 204 -5.02 -14.35 -7.22
N GLU A 205 -5.64 -14.73 -6.10
CA GLU A 205 -6.76 -15.66 -6.09
C GLU A 205 -8.10 -14.93 -5.99
N LYS A 206 -9.11 -15.53 -6.61
CA LYS A 206 -10.50 -15.07 -6.51
C LYS A 206 -10.86 -15.03 -5.01
N PRO A 207 -11.56 -13.98 -4.53
CA PRO A 207 -12.04 -13.94 -3.15
C PRO A 207 -12.72 -15.26 -2.79
N GLU A 208 -12.47 -15.79 -1.60
CA GLU A 208 -13.07 -17.07 -1.17
C GLU A 208 -14.60 -17.04 -1.27
N LEU A 209 -15.21 -15.88 -1.03
CA LEU A 209 -16.63 -15.61 -1.20
C LEU A 209 -17.17 -16.02 -2.59
N LEU A 210 -16.35 -15.94 -3.65
CA LEU A 210 -16.76 -16.30 -5.01
C LEU A 210 -16.94 -17.81 -5.20
N TRP A 211 -16.42 -18.65 -4.30
CA TRP A 211 -16.70 -20.09 -4.32
C TRP A 211 -18.17 -20.37 -3.97
N ASP A 212 -18.71 -19.64 -2.99
CA ASP A 212 -20.10 -19.74 -2.56
C ASP A 212 -21.04 -18.91 -3.43
N HIS A 213 -20.54 -17.80 -3.99
CA HIS A 213 -21.31 -16.84 -4.81
C HIS A 213 -20.66 -16.61 -6.19
N PRO A 214 -20.65 -17.62 -7.08
CA PRO A 214 -20.04 -17.51 -8.41
C PRO A 214 -20.71 -16.44 -9.29
N GLU A 215 -21.97 -16.09 -9.04
CA GLU A 215 -22.68 -15.01 -9.72
C GLU A 215 -22.01 -13.63 -9.55
N LEU A 216 -21.22 -13.45 -8.48
CA LEU A 216 -20.49 -12.22 -8.21
C LEU A 216 -19.15 -12.12 -8.95
N GLU A 217 -18.72 -13.19 -9.64
CA GLU A 217 -17.44 -13.20 -10.36
C GLU A 217 -17.36 -12.09 -11.41
N ARG A 218 -18.46 -11.83 -12.12
CA ARG A 218 -18.50 -10.75 -13.13
C ARG A 218 -18.26 -9.39 -12.49
N LEU A 219 -18.83 -9.14 -11.32
CA LEU A 219 -18.65 -7.89 -10.57
C LEU A 219 -17.18 -7.74 -10.15
N TYR A 220 -16.61 -8.80 -9.57
CA TYR A 220 -15.20 -8.81 -9.14
C TYR A 220 -14.24 -8.57 -10.31
N VAL A 221 -14.36 -9.33 -11.40
CA VAL A 221 -13.44 -9.24 -12.54
C VAL A 221 -13.45 -7.84 -13.15
N ARG A 222 -14.63 -7.24 -13.30
CA ARG A 222 -14.78 -5.90 -13.86
C ARG A 222 -14.22 -4.81 -12.94
N LEU A 223 -14.49 -4.90 -11.64
CA LEU A 223 -13.89 -3.97 -10.67
C LEU A 223 -12.37 -4.14 -10.63
N ALA A 224 -11.86 -5.37 -10.62
CA ALA A 224 -10.42 -5.63 -10.61
C ALA A 224 -9.71 -5.15 -11.89
N GLU A 225 -10.41 -5.18 -13.03
CA GLU A 225 -9.96 -4.61 -14.31
C GLU A 225 -9.91 -3.07 -14.23
N GLU A 226 -10.99 -2.43 -13.77
CA GLU A 226 -11.07 -0.97 -13.64
C GLU A 226 -10.02 -0.39 -12.67
N TYR A 227 -9.77 -1.08 -11.55
CA TYR A 227 -8.72 -0.69 -10.59
C TYR A 227 -7.32 -1.21 -10.97
N GLU A 228 -7.18 -1.80 -12.16
CA GLU A 228 -5.93 -2.31 -12.74
C GLU A 228 -5.15 -3.25 -11.80
N LEU A 229 -5.83 -3.99 -10.91
CA LEU A 229 -5.18 -4.70 -9.81
C LEU A 229 -4.08 -5.64 -10.30
N ARG A 230 -4.34 -6.38 -11.37
CA ARG A 230 -3.40 -7.38 -11.92
C ARG A 230 -2.21 -6.73 -12.64
N ASP A 231 -2.41 -5.58 -13.28
CA ASP A 231 -1.36 -4.91 -14.03
C ASP A 231 -0.44 -4.13 -13.09
N ARG A 232 -1.01 -3.50 -12.06
CA ARG A 232 -0.29 -2.86 -10.96
C ARG A 232 0.55 -3.87 -10.18
N ASP A 233 -0.02 -5.01 -9.81
CA ASP A 233 0.70 -6.09 -9.12
C ASP A 233 1.90 -6.61 -9.94
N ARG A 234 1.71 -6.89 -11.24
CA ARG A 234 2.81 -7.29 -12.13
C ARG A 234 3.87 -6.20 -12.30
N ALA A 235 3.47 -4.94 -12.37
CA ALA A 235 4.41 -3.83 -12.46
C ALA A 235 5.25 -3.71 -11.17
N LEU A 236 4.62 -3.93 -10.02
CA LEU A 236 5.27 -3.98 -8.71
C LEU A 236 6.33 -5.08 -8.64
N ASP A 237 5.96 -6.31 -9.03
CA ASP A 237 6.87 -7.47 -9.05
C ASP A 237 8.09 -7.22 -9.94
N ARG A 238 7.89 -6.63 -11.13
CA ARG A 238 9.00 -6.25 -12.03
C ARG A 238 9.92 -5.21 -11.39
N LYS A 239 9.35 -4.19 -10.74
CA LYS A 239 10.13 -3.16 -10.02
C LYS A 239 10.96 -3.78 -8.89
N LEU A 240 10.40 -4.73 -8.16
CA LEU A 240 11.08 -5.46 -7.08
C LEU A 240 12.20 -6.38 -7.59
N ASP A 241 12.02 -7.04 -8.74
CA ASP A 241 13.09 -7.82 -9.39
C ASP A 241 14.28 -6.92 -9.76
N VAL A 242 14.02 -5.73 -10.33
CA VAL A 242 15.06 -4.75 -10.65
C VAL A 242 15.79 -4.27 -9.39
N ILE A 243 15.06 -3.96 -8.31
CA ILE A 243 15.64 -3.58 -7.02
C ILE A 243 16.54 -4.71 -6.49
N SER A 244 16.05 -5.95 -6.51
CA SER A 244 16.76 -7.12 -5.98
C SER A 244 18.08 -7.35 -6.72
N ARG A 245 18.07 -7.32 -8.06
CA ARG A 245 19.29 -7.41 -8.88
C ARG A 245 20.28 -6.28 -8.60
N THR A 246 19.75 -5.06 -8.42
CA THR A 246 20.58 -3.89 -8.08
C THR A 246 21.26 -4.09 -6.73
N VAL A 247 20.53 -4.59 -5.73
CA VAL A 247 21.08 -4.92 -4.41
C VAL A 247 22.13 -6.01 -4.47
N GLU A 248 21.89 -7.10 -5.18
CA GLU A 248 22.87 -8.18 -5.33
C GLU A 248 24.19 -7.65 -5.92
N THR A 249 24.08 -6.79 -6.95
CA THR A 249 25.23 -6.13 -7.56
C THR A 249 25.97 -5.27 -6.53
N LEU A 250 25.26 -4.47 -5.75
CA LEU A 250 25.85 -3.61 -4.71
C LEU A 250 26.49 -4.41 -3.59
N LEU A 251 25.85 -5.49 -3.15
CA LEU A 251 26.36 -6.36 -2.10
C LEU A 251 27.65 -7.05 -2.55
N GLY A 252 27.70 -7.53 -3.80
CA GLY A 252 28.92 -8.08 -4.40
C GLY A 252 30.08 -7.08 -4.38
N LEU A 253 29.83 -5.80 -4.72
CA LEU A 253 30.84 -4.74 -4.67
C LEU A 253 31.34 -4.46 -3.23
N VAL A 254 30.46 -4.53 -2.24
CA VAL A 254 30.84 -4.36 -0.83
C VAL A 254 31.65 -5.57 -0.32
N GLN A 255 31.28 -6.79 -0.71
CA GLN A 255 31.92 -8.03 -0.24
C GLN A 255 33.36 -8.19 -0.76
N THR A 256 33.66 -7.73 -1.98
CA THR A 256 35.04 -7.71 -2.51
C THR A 256 36.00 -6.93 -1.60
N ARG A 257 35.51 -5.91 -0.88
CA ARG A 257 36.35 -5.12 0.03
C ARG A 257 36.69 -5.81 1.35
N SER A 258 35.90 -6.78 1.82
CA SER A 258 36.29 -7.52 3.04
C SER A 258 37.52 -8.40 2.82
N SER A 259 37.74 -8.88 1.59
CA SER A 259 38.93 -9.67 1.26
C SER A 259 40.23 -8.89 1.49
N LEU A 260 40.27 -7.61 1.09
CA LEU A 260 41.44 -6.74 1.25
C LEU A 260 41.84 -6.51 2.71
N ARG A 261 40.89 -6.53 3.65
CA ARG A 261 41.22 -6.38 5.09
C ARG A 261 41.92 -7.63 5.61
N VAL A 262 41.47 -8.82 5.20
CA VAL A 262 42.11 -10.09 5.57
C VAL A 262 43.52 -10.16 4.98
N GLU A 263 43.69 -9.73 3.74
CA GLU A 263 45.00 -9.62 3.10
C GLU A 263 45.96 -8.72 3.89
N TRP A 264 45.52 -7.53 4.30
CA TRP A 264 46.34 -6.64 5.12
C TRP A 264 46.69 -7.23 6.50
N TYR A 265 45.77 -7.96 7.14
CA TYR A 265 46.09 -8.67 8.39
C TYR A 265 47.18 -9.72 8.17
N ILE A 266 47.11 -10.48 7.08
CA ILE A 266 48.14 -11.48 6.74
C ILE A 266 49.49 -10.79 6.50
N VAL A 267 49.52 -9.71 5.72
CA VAL A 267 50.76 -8.93 5.45
C VAL A 267 51.35 -8.38 6.75
N LEU A 268 50.54 -7.78 7.62
CA LEU A 268 50.98 -7.24 8.90
C LEU A 268 51.55 -8.35 9.81
N LEU A 269 50.92 -9.52 9.86
CA LEU A 269 51.38 -10.67 10.64
C LEU A 269 52.75 -11.16 10.14
N ILE A 270 52.95 -11.23 8.83
CA ILE A 270 54.25 -11.60 8.23
C ILE A 270 55.33 -10.57 8.58
N VAL A 271 55.03 -9.27 8.47
CA VAL A 271 55.98 -8.20 8.82
C VAL A 271 56.34 -8.27 10.32
N ALA A 272 55.36 -8.49 11.19
CA ALA A 272 55.59 -8.63 12.63
C ALA A 272 56.49 -9.83 12.95
N GLU A 273 56.26 -10.98 12.30
CA GLU A 273 57.09 -12.18 12.46
C GLU A 273 58.55 -11.94 12.05
N ILE A 274 58.77 -11.29 10.90
CA ILE A 274 60.11 -10.96 10.41
C ILE A 274 60.81 -10.02 11.40
N LEU A 275 60.11 -9.02 11.93
CA LEU A 275 60.67 -8.09 12.92
C LEU A 275 61.02 -8.80 14.24
N LEU A 276 60.12 -9.64 14.76
CA LEU A 276 60.37 -10.43 15.98
C LEU A 276 61.54 -11.40 15.81
N THR A 277 61.71 -11.99 14.64
CA THR A 277 62.83 -12.90 14.33
C THR A 277 64.15 -12.13 14.19
N THR A 278 64.12 -10.94 13.61
CA THR A 278 65.34 -10.17 13.27
C THR A 278 65.83 -9.27 14.41
N TYR A 279 64.91 -8.75 15.23
CA TYR A 279 65.21 -7.89 16.38
C TYR A 279 66.26 -8.48 17.35
N PRO A 280 66.12 -9.73 17.85
CA PRO A 280 67.13 -10.32 18.73
C PRO A 280 68.47 -10.56 18.02
N LEU A 281 68.47 -10.76 16.70
CA LEU A 281 69.67 -11.00 15.91
C LEU A 281 70.50 -9.73 15.71
N ILE A 282 69.84 -8.56 15.64
CA ILE A 282 70.48 -7.25 15.51
C ILE A 282 70.89 -6.70 16.87
N LEU A 283 70.09 -6.90 17.93
CA LEU A 283 70.38 -6.41 19.27
C LEU A 283 71.38 -7.29 20.03
N GLY A 284 71.61 -8.52 19.57
CA GLY A 284 72.58 -9.47 20.12
C GLY A 284 73.98 -9.38 19.52
N ARG A 285 74.32 -8.31 18.80
CA ARG A 285 75.62 -8.05 18.17
C ARG A 285 76.20 -6.74 18.68
#